data_AF-A0A0C9SMW7-F1
#
_entry.id   AF-A0A0C9SMW7-F1
#
_cell.length_a   1.000
_cell.length_b   1.000
_cell.length_c   1.000
_cell.angle_alpha   90.00
_cell.angle_beta   90.00
_cell.angle_gamma   90.00
#
_symmetry.space_group_name_H-M   'P 1'
#
loop_
_entity.id
_entity.type
_entity.pdbx_description
1 polymer ?
#
loop_
_entity_poly.entity_id
_entity_poly.type
_entity_poly.pdbx_seq_one_letter_code
_entity_poly.pdbx_strand_id
1 'polypeptide(L)'
;MLLHPSANMLQQFEAIMALTNLASHGTTCAARIADVPRVLDKVELLMLEDHTLIRRASTELICNLIAGSENVFERYGGGLEPSGKKTRGKLCKSKIQVLLAMSDVEDVPTRLAASGALATLTSSPTACDGILELQTEYHRAFLILAQLIDPGVHHGDDVAEGEDSIQKSDPGLVHRGVVCIRNVLLNPQSSLPRPALAEEVENAGLLGVFERLLKGELGSFSEAILPPAAEVTNKLVELFSSDQ
;
A
#
# COMPACT_ATOMS: atom_id res chain seq x y z
N MET A 1 -4.02 -15.02 25.13
CA MET A 1 -5.34 -14.91 24.47
C MET A 1 -5.21 -15.07 22.97
N LEU A 2 -4.49 -14.21 22.24
CA LEU A 2 -4.36 -14.31 20.77
C LEU A 2 -3.94 -15.69 20.23
N LEU A 3 -2.94 -16.34 20.85
CA LEU A 3 -2.39 -17.63 20.39
C LEU A 3 -3.01 -18.85 21.08
N HIS A 4 -3.91 -18.66 22.04
CA HIS A 4 -4.42 -19.79 22.83
C HIS A 4 -5.41 -20.60 21.98
N PRO A 5 -5.26 -21.93 21.86
CA PRO A 5 -6.11 -22.74 20.96
C PRO A 5 -7.61 -22.64 21.25
N SER A 6 -7.99 -22.43 22.51
CA SER A 6 -9.38 -22.28 22.95
C SER A 6 -9.88 -20.84 22.94
N ALA A 7 -9.08 -19.87 22.46
CA ALA A 7 -9.50 -18.48 22.43
C ALA A 7 -10.60 -18.28 21.38
N ASN A 8 -11.73 -17.76 21.84
CA ASN A 8 -12.81 -17.42 20.93
C ASN A 8 -12.47 -16.16 20.12
N MET A 9 -13.32 -15.87 19.13
CA MET A 9 -13.13 -14.76 18.20
C MET A 9 -13.10 -13.38 18.91
N LEU A 10 -13.93 -13.19 19.93
CA LEU A 10 -13.95 -11.96 20.73
C LEU A 10 -12.63 -11.75 21.48
N GLN A 11 -12.10 -12.80 22.13
CA GLN A 11 -10.82 -12.74 22.83
C GLN A 11 -9.64 -12.49 21.90
N GLN A 12 -9.69 -13.02 20.67
CA GLN A 12 -8.70 -12.72 19.64
C GLN A 12 -8.80 -11.26 19.20
N PHE A 13 -10.01 -10.74 18.96
CA PHE A 13 -10.24 -9.35 18.61
C PHE A 13 -9.75 -8.38 19.69
N GLU A 14 -10.11 -8.59 20.96
CA GLU A 14 -9.65 -7.76 22.09
C GLU A 14 -8.12 -7.77 22.23
N ALA A 15 -7.50 -8.94 22.03
CA ALA A 15 -6.05 -9.06 22.08
C ALA A 15 -5.38 -8.28 20.94
N ILE A 16 -5.91 -8.35 19.70
CA ILE A 16 -5.35 -7.59 18.57
C ILE A 16 -5.51 -6.09 18.81
N MET A 17 -6.69 -5.62 19.23
CA MET A 17 -6.93 -4.20 19.53
C MET A 17 -5.95 -3.66 20.57
N ALA A 18 -5.70 -4.43 21.64
CA ALA A 18 -4.70 -4.06 22.64
C ALA A 18 -3.27 -4.01 22.05
N LEU A 19 -2.91 -4.98 21.21
CA LEU A 19 -1.60 -5.01 20.54
C LEU A 19 -1.44 -3.86 19.54
N THR A 20 -2.48 -3.51 18.78
CA THR A 20 -2.47 -2.37 17.85
C THR A 20 -2.17 -1.07 18.58
N ASN A 21 -2.83 -0.85 19.73
CA ASN A 21 -2.56 0.30 20.59
C ASN A 21 -1.13 0.28 21.15
N LEU A 22 -0.64 -0.87 21.63
CA LEU A 22 0.74 -0.95 22.13
C LEU A 22 1.77 -0.71 21.03
N ALA A 23 1.56 -1.26 19.83
CA ALA A 23 2.45 -1.08 18.69
C ALA A 23 2.50 0.38 18.21
N SER A 24 1.42 1.15 18.37
CA SER A 24 1.38 2.57 17.98
C SER A 24 2.14 3.50 18.92
N HIS A 25 2.48 3.06 20.14
CA HIS A 25 3.12 3.91 21.16
C HIS A 25 4.65 3.99 21.04
N GLY A 26 5.28 3.20 20.15
CA GLY A 26 6.71 3.34 19.86
C GLY A 26 7.39 2.07 19.34
N THR A 27 8.57 2.25 18.74
CA THR A 27 9.34 1.20 18.06
C THR A 27 9.72 0.04 18.98
N THR A 28 10.03 0.30 20.26
CA THR A 28 10.34 -0.75 21.23
C THR A 28 9.17 -1.71 21.47
N CYS A 29 7.94 -1.20 21.54
CA CYS A 29 6.76 -2.05 21.74
C CYS A 29 6.47 -2.86 20.48
N ALA A 30 6.51 -2.22 19.30
CA ALA A 30 6.32 -2.89 18.03
C ALA A 30 7.34 -4.03 17.82
N ALA A 31 8.63 -3.79 18.05
CA ALA A 31 9.67 -4.82 17.96
C ALA A 31 9.43 -5.98 18.92
N ARG A 32 9.10 -5.69 20.20
CA ARG A 32 8.80 -6.74 21.18
C ARG A 32 7.59 -7.59 20.79
N ILE A 33 6.55 -6.99 20.23
CA ILE A 33 5.37 -7.71 19.75
C ILE A 33 5.75 -8.61 18.57
N ALA A 34 6.53 -8.10 17.63
CA ALA A 34 6.99 -8.83 16.45
C ALA A 34 7.89 -10.03 16.80
N ASP A 35 8.72 -9.89 17.83
CA ASP A 35 9.63 -10.95 18.29
C ASP A 35 8.92 -12.09 19.05
N VAL A 36 7.64 -11.92 19.43
CA VAL A 36 6.87 -13.00 20.07
C VAL A 36 6.60 -14.10 19.04
N PRO A 37 7.03 -15.35 19.30
CA PRO A 37 6.85 -16.45 18.36
C PRO A 37 5.40 -16.63 17.93
N ARG A 38 5.18 -16.82 16.62
CA ARG A 38 3.88 -17.06 15.96
C ARG A 38 2.87 -15.91 16.03
N VAL A 39 3.15 -14.80 16.71
CA VAL A 39 2.23 -13.64 16.72
C VAL A 39 2.07 -13.10 15.31
N LEU A 40 3.18 -12.85 14.60
CA LEU A 40 3.12 -12.29 13.26
C LEU A 40 2.39 -13.23 12.28
N ASP A 41 2.67 -14.53 12.32
CA ASP A 41 2.00 -15.50 11.45
C ASP A 41 0.48 -15.58 11.75
N LYS A 42 0.09 -15.46 13.03
CA LYS A 42 -1.34 -15.44 13.43
C LYS A 42 -2.01 -14.15 12.96
N VAL A 43 -1.36 -13.00 13.08
CA VAL A 43 -1.91 -11.72 12.62
C VAL A 43 -2.04 -11.70 11.10
N GLU A 44 -1.05 -12.23 10.37
CA GLU A 44 -1.09 -12.41 8.91
C GLU A 44 -2.29 -13.26 8.47
N LEU A 45 -2.61 -14.33 9.20
CA LEU A 45 -3.80 -15.12 8.94
C LEU A 45 -5.10 -14.34 9.22
N LEU A 46 -5.13 -13.56 10.31
CA LEU A 46 -6.33 -12.80 10.71
C LEU A 46 -6.65 -11.63 9.78
N MET A 47 -5.70 -11.13 8.99
CA MET A 47 -5.97 -10.20 7.88
C MET A 47 -6.86 -10.81 6.79
N LEU A 48 -6.89 -12.14 6.67
CA LEU A 48 -7.66 -12.85 5.65
C LEU A 48 -9.03 -13.31 6.16
N GLU A 49 -9.41 -12.94 7.38
CA GLU A 49 -10.71 -13.27 7.95
C GLU A 49 -11.83 -12.45 7.29
N ASP A 50 -12.99 -13.06 7.11
CA ASP A 50 -14.18 -12.39 6.56
C ASP A 50 -14.68 -11.28 7.48
N HIS A 51 -14.52 -11.46 8.79
CA HIS A 51 -15.00 -10.52 9.79
C HIS A 51 -14.25 -9.18 9.74
N THR A 52 -14.93 -8.14 9.22
CA THR A 52 -14.35 -6.81 8.95
C THR A 52 -13.56 -6.23 10.12
N LEU A 53 -14.05 -6.30 11.36
CA LEU A 53 -13.33 -5.74 12.51
C LEU A 53 -12.02 -6.47 12.83
N ILE A 54 -11.95 -7.79 12.58
CA ILE A 54 -10.74 -8.58 12.83
C ILE A 54 -9.72 -8.29 11.74
N ARG A 55 -10.16 -8.30 10.48
CA ARG A 55 -9.35 -7.92 9.34
C ARG A 55 -8.77 -6.52 9.53
N ARG A 56 -9.61 -5.54 9.88
CA ARG A 56 -9.20 -4.15 10.16
C ARG A 56 -8.14 -4.09 11.26
N ALA A 57 -8.44 -4.63 12.45
CA ALA A 57 -7.53 -4.56 13.59
C ALA A 57 -6.19 -5.26 13.29
N SER A 58 -6.21 -6.36 12.53
CA SER A 58 -5.02 -7.10 12.11
C SER A 58 -4.19 -6.30 11.11
N THR A 59 -4.82 -5.68 10.11
CA THR A 59 -4.14 -4.84 9.13
C THR A 59 -3.55 -3.58 9.79
N GLU A 60 -4.26 -2.96 10.74
CA GLU A 60 -3.75 -1.85 11.54
C GLU A 60 -2.53 -2.26 12.38
N LEU A 61 -2.58 -3.44 13.01
CA LEU A 61 -1.43 -3.98 13.73
C LEU A 61 -0.25 -4.19 12.79
N ILE A 62 -0.44 -4.80 11.62
CA ILE A 62 0.62 -4.98 10.62
C ILE A 62 1.21 -3.65 10.17
N CYS A 63 0.37 -2.64 9.90
CA CYS A 63 0.83 -1.30 9.57
C CYS A 63 1.74 -0.71 10.66
N ASN A 64 1.32 -0.80 11.93
CA ASN A 64 2.10 -0.29 13.06
C ASN A 64 3.41 -1.09 13.26
N LEU A 65 3.37 -2.42 13.06
CA LEU A 65 4.55 -3.27 13.18
C LEU A 65 5.56 -2.99 12.06
N ILE A 66 5.12 -2.80 10.82
CA ILE A 66 5.98 -2.41 9.70
C ILE A 66 6.65 -1.07 9.97
N ALA A 67 5.91 -0.08 10.47
CA ALA A 67 6.45 1.24 10.79
C ALA A 67 7.38 1.23 12.03
N GLY A 68 7.15 0.30 12.97
CA GLY A 68 7.81 0.29 14.26
C GLY A 68 8.93 -0.74 14.44
N SER A 69 9.07 -1.71 13.54
CA SER A 69 10.05 -2.80 13.65
C SER A 69 10.78 -3.05 12.33
N GLU A 70 12.10 -2.83 12.33
CA GLU A 70 12.97 -3.08 11.18
C GLU A 70 12.86 -4.53 10.69
N ASN A 71 12.80 -5.50 11.61
CA ASN A 71 12.65 -6.91 11.26
C ASN A 71 11.35 -7.18 10.47
N VAL A 72 10.26 -6.49 10.81
CA VAL A 72 8.98 -6.62 10.11
C VAL A 72 9.04 -5.87 8.78
N PHE A 73 9.62 -4.67 8.75
CA PHE A 73 9.87 -3.92 7.53
C PHE A 73 10.64 -4.76 6.51
N GLU A 74 11.77 -5.36 6.90
CA GLU A 74 12.59 -6.23 6.05
C GLU A 74 11.85 -7.50 5.61
N ARG A 75 11.02 -8.08 6.48
CA ARG A 75 10.21 -9.27 6.15
C ARG A 75 9.18 -8.98 5.06
N TYR A 76 8.59 -7.78 5.06
CA TYR A 76 7.55 -7.37 4.11
C TYR A 76 8.12 -6.73 2.85
N GLY A 77 9.03 -5.77 2.98
CA GLY A 77 9.60 -4.99 1.87
C GLY A 77 10.78 -5.67 1.18
N GLY A 78 11.38 -6.67 1.84
CA GLY A 78 12.57 -7.35 1.36
C GLY A 78 13.85 -6.57 1.69
N GLY A 79 14.74 -7.19 2.45
CA GLY A 79 16.09 -6.67 2.70
C GLY A 79 17.11 -7.15 1.65
N LEU A 80 18.17 -6.37 1.47
CA LEU A 80 19.40 -6.87 0.87
C LEU A 80 20.10 -7.76 1.88
N GLU A 81 20.41 -9.02 1.53
CA GLU A 81 21.39 -9.73 2.33
C GLU A 81 22.75 -9.02 2.25
N PRO A 82 23.62 -9.12 3.29
CA PRO A 82 25.00 -8.64 3.21
C PRO A 82 25.78 -9.21 2.00
N SER A 83 25.29 -10.31 1.43
CA SER A 83 25.83 -10.98 0.24
C SER A 83 25.37 -10.36 -1.10
N GLY A 84 24.47 -9.37 -1.09
CA GLY A 84 23.93 -8.72 -2.28
C GLY A 84 22.93 -9.57 -3.09
N LYS A 85 22.52 -10.77 -2.59
CA LYS A 85 21.56 -11.63 -3.29
C LYS A 85 20.12 -11.38 -2.83
N LYS A 86 19.20 -11.25 -3.81
CA LYS A 86 17.74 -11.15 -3.62
C LYS A 86 17.13 -12.51 -3.21
N THR A 87 17.42 -13.02 -2.01
CA THR A 87 16.97 -14.37 -1.61
C THR A 87 15.52 -14.41 -1.08
N ARG A 88 14.90 -13.27 -0.76
CA ARG A 88 13.53 -13.21 -0.20
C ARG A 88 12.42 -12.72 -1.14
N GLY A 89 12.73 -12.44 -2.41
CA GLY A 89 11.83 -11.74 -3.34
C GLY A 89 10.40 -12.30 -3.44
N LYS A 90 10.26 -13.64 -3.60
CA LYS A 90 8.94 -14.26 -3.81
C LYS A 90 8.00 -14.15 -2.60
N LEU A 91 8.52 -14.29 -1.38
CA LEU A 91 7.70 -14.20 -0.16
C LEU A 91 7.32 -12.75 0.14
N CYS A 92 8.25 -11.81 -0.03
CA CYS A 92 7.96 -10.38 0.13
C CYS A 92 6.90 -9.92 -0.88
N LYS A 93 6.98 -10.37 -2.13
CA LYS A 93 5.96 -10.10 -3.15
C LYS A 93 4.57 -10.56 -2.72
N SER A 94 4.42 -11.77 -2.19
CA SER A 94 3.11 -12.26 -1.72
C SER A 94 2.52 -11.40 -0.59
N LYS A 95 3.38 -10.86 0.30
CA LYS A 95 2.94 -9.97 1.39
C LYS A 95 2.51 -8.60 0.87
N ILE A 96 3.27 -8.04 -0.07
CA ILE A 96 2.90 -6.80 -0.77
C ILE A 96 1.58 -6.98 -1.53
N GLN A 97 1.38 -8.14 -2.18
CA GLN A 97 0.14 -8.47 -2.87
C GLN A 97 -1.06 -8.51 -1.91
N VAL A 98 -0.91 -9.11 -0.72
CA VAL A 98 -1.96 -9.08 0.31
C VAL A 98 -2.25 -7.63 0.74
N LEU A 99 -1.24 -6.80 0.96
CA LEU A 99 -1.46 -5.38 1.33
C LEU A 99 -2.13 -4.57 0.20
N LEU A 100 -1.80 -4.85 -1.07
CA LEU A 100 -2.52 -4.27 -2.22
C LEU A 100 -3.99 -4.70 -2.21
N ALA A 101 -4.28 -5.99 -2.03
CA ALA A 101 -5.65 -6.48 -1.92
C ALA A 101 -6.41 -5.83 -0.75
N MET A 102 -5.77 -5.67 0.40
CA MET A 102 -6.35 -4.95 1.55
C MET A 102 -6.55 -3.45 1.30
N SER A 103 -5.88 -2.87 0.31
CA SER A 103 -6.09 -1.46 -0.11
C SER A 103 -7.30 -1.28 -1.03
N ASP A 104 -7.84 -2.39 -1.55
CA ASP A 104 -8.98 -2.48 -2.49
C ASP A 104 -10.25 -3.07 -1.85
N VAL A 105 -10.31 -3.20 -0.51
CA VAL A 105 -11.52 -3.64 0.20
C VAL A 105 -12.47 -2.48 0.46
N GLU A 106 -13.76 -2.74 0.67
CA GLU A 106 -14.76 -1.70 0.98
C GLU A 106 -14.47 -0.91 2.27
N ASP A 107 -13.87 -1.57 3.26
CA ASP A 107 -13.63 -0.98 4.58
C ASP A 107 -12.52 0.08 4.56
N VAL A 108 -12.90 1.36 4.54
CA VAL A 108 -11.97 2.50 4.47
C VAL A 108 -10.85 2.46 5.52
N PRO A 109 -11.10 2.15 6.83
CA PRO A 109 -10.01 2.01 7.79
C PRO A 109 -9.02 0.89 7.44
N THR A 110 -9.48 -0.25 6.92
CA THR A 110 -8.59 -1.31 6.42
C THR A 110 -7.74 -0.81 5.25
N ARG A 111 -8.35 -0.08 4.29
CA ARG A 111 -7.62 0.52 3.16
C ARG A 111 -6.54 1.50 3.64
N LEU A 112 -6.86 2.35 4.62
CA LEU A 112 -5.93 3.31 5.22
C LEU A 112 -4.73 2.63 5.90
N ALA A 113 -4.98 1.54 6.62
CA ALA A 113 -3.92 0.77 7.27
C ALA A 113 -3.05 0.06 6.24
N ALA A 114 -3.65 -0.61 5.25
CA ALA A 114 -2.93 -1.35 4.22
C ALA A 114 -2.08 -0.44 3.31
N SER A 115 -2.68 0.64 2.80
CA SER A 115 -1.96 1.62 1.98
C SER A 115 -0.94 2.42 2.79
N GLY A 116 -1.14 2.57 4.11
CA GLY A 116 -0.15 3.12 5.04
C GLY A 116 1.08 2.22 5.13
N ALA A 117 0.88 0.92 5.29
CA ALA A 117 1.95 -0.05 5.26
C ALA A 117 2.71 -0.03 3.92
N LEU A 118 2.00 0.00 2.79
CA LEU A 118 2.62 0.12 1.46
C LEU A 118 3.45 1.42 1.31
N ALA A 119 2.92 2.55 1.78
CA ALA A 119 3.63 3.83 1.73
C ALA A 119 4.94 3.79 2.53
N THR A 120 4.95 3.11 3.68
CA THR A 120 6.17 2.86 4.45
C THR A 120 7.12 1.94 3.69
N LEU A 121 6.66 0.77 3.23
CA LEU A 121 7.50 -0.24 2.57
C LEU A 121 8.18 0.29 1.29
N THR A 122 7.44 1.05 0.48
CA THR A 122 7.95 1.63 -0.78
C THR A 122 9.06 2.66 -0.58
N SER A 123 9.39 3.05 0.66
CA SER A 123 10.65 3.76 0.92
C SER A 123 11.90 2.92 0.56
N SER A 124 11.74 1.59 0.44
CA SER A 124 12.79 0.68 -0.01
C SER A 124 12.68 0.37 -1.51
N PRO A 125 13.80 0.37 -2.26
CA PRO A 125 13.80 -0.01 -3.69
C PRO A 125 13.27 -1.43 -3.95
N THR A 126 13.52 -2.38 -3.04
CA THR A 126 13.05 -3.76 -3.15
C THR A 126 11.53 -3.86 -3.12
N ALA A 127 10.86 -3.07 -2.27
CA ALA A 127 9.40 -3.03 -2.24
C ALA A 127 8.84 -2.37 -3.50
N CYS A 128 9.49 -1.32 -4.01
CA CYS A 128 9.11 -0.72 -5.30
C CYS A 128 9.21 -1.74 -6.44
N ASP A 129 10.29 -2.52 -6.51
CA ASP A 129 10.40 -3.64 -7.46
C ASP A 129 9.26 -4.65 -7.29
N GLY A 130 8.89 -4.98 -6.04
CA GLY A 130 7.76 -5.86 -5.76
C GLY A 130 6.41 -5.33 -6.28
N ILE A 131 6.18 -4.02 -6.21
CA ILE A 131 5.00 -3.37 -6.80
C ILE A 131 5.04 -3.47 -8.34
N LEU A 132 6.19 -3.21 -8.96
CA LEU A 132 6.36 -3.28 -10.42
C LEU A 132 6.22 -4.71 -10.95
N GLU A 133 6.74 -5.71 -10.24
CA GLU A 133 6.53 -7.12 -10.55
C GLU A 133 5.05 -7.49 -10.49
N LEU A 134 4.32 -7.02 -9.47
CA LEU A 134 2.87 -7.25 -9.37
C LEU A 134 2.08 -6.49 -10.44
N GLN A 135 2.53 -5.29 -10.83
CA GLN A 135 1.93 -4.55 -11.93
C GLN A 135 2.11 -5.30 -13.25
N THR A 136 3.31 -5.76 -13.57
CA THR A 136 3.56 -6.49 -14.82
C THR A 136 2.92 -7.87 -14.88
N GLU A 137 2.69 -8.52 -13.73
CA GLU A 137 2.08 -9.85 -13.67
C GLU A 137 0.54 -9.80 -13.70
N TYR A 138 -0.08 -8.78 -13.09
CA TYR A 138 -1.53 -8.72 -12.88
C TYR A 138 -2.21 -7.44 -13.41
N HIS A 139 -1.45 -6.46 -13.89
CA HIS A 139 -1.90 -5.15 -14.40
C HIS A 139 -2.83 -4.35 -13.48
N ARG A 140 -2.77 -4.60 -12.17
CA ARG A 140 -3.76 -4.07 -11.21
C ARG A 140 -3.18 -3.23 -10.08
N ALA A 141 -1.87 -3.30 -9.83
CA ALA A 141 -1.25 -2.57 -8.72
C ALA A 141 -1.39 -1.04 -8.86
N PHE A 142 -1.11 -0.50 -10.06
CA PHE A 142 -1.28 0.92 -10.33
C PHE A 142 -2.74 1.37 -10.31
N LEU A 143 -3.68 0.53 -10.80
CA LEU A 143 -5.10 0.83 -10.69
C LEU A 143 -5.54 0.95 -9.23
N ILE A 144 -5.16 0.00 -8.37
CA ILE A 144 -5.50 0.05 -6.94
C ILE A 144 -4.92 1.32 -6.30
N LEU A 145 -3.66 1.66 -6.60
CA LEU A 145 -3.03 2.88 -6.07
C LEU A 145 -3.68 4.16 -6.62
N ALA A 146 -4.12 4.16 -7.88
CA ALA A 146 -4.87 5.26 -8.48
C ALA A 146 -6.21 5.46 -7.78
N GLN A 147 -6.92 4.38 -7.45
CA GLN A 147 -8.20 4.39 -6.74
C GLN A 147 -8.11 4.86 -5.28
N LEU A 148 -6.91 4.90 -4.70
CA LEU A 148 -6.68 5.58 -3.42
C LEU A 148 -6.70 7.10 -3.57
N ILE A 149 -6.29 7.61 -4.73
CA ILE A 149 -6.25 9.05 -5.04
C ILE A 149 -7.59 9.51 -5.58
N ASP A 150 -8.12 8.76 -6.54
CA ASP A 150 -9.35 9.06 -7.25
C ASP A 150 -10.22 7.79 -7.32
N PRO A 151 -11.26 7.70 -6.48
CA PRO A 151 -12.14 6.52 -6.45
C PRO A 151 -12.94 6.34 -7.74
N GLY A 152 -13.05 7.36 -8.59
CA GLY A 152 -13.74 7.29 -9.89
C GLY A 152 -12.93 6.62 -11.01
N VAL A 153 -11.70 6.16 -10.71
CA VAL A 153 -10.90 5.41 -11.69
C VAL A 153 -11.40 3.97 -11.75
N HIS A 154 -11.82 3.55 -12.93
CA HIS A 154 -12.25 2.18 -13.21
C HIS A 154 -11.39 1.57 -14.33
N HIS A 155 -11.23 0.24 -14.30
CA HIS A 155 -10.66 -0.49 -15.43
C HIS A 155 -11.68 -0.46 -16.58
N GLY A 156 -11.23 -0.45 -17.84
CA GLY A 156 -12.06 -0.24 -19.05
C GLY A 156 -13.44 -0.93 -19.09
N ASP A 157 -14.36 -0.27 -19.83
CA ASP A 157 -15.76 -0.60 -20.13
C ASP A 157 -16.77 -0.73 -18.97
N ASP A 158 -16.33 -0.84 -17.71
CA ASP A 158 -17.22 -0.72 -16.54
C ASP A 158 -17.51 0.75 -16.19
N VAL A 159 -17.88 1.54 -17.21
CA VAL A 159 -18.57 2.82 -16.98
C VAL A 159 -19.98 2.43 -16.58
N ALA A 160 -20.20 2.21 -15.28
CA ALA A 160 -21.55 2.24 -14.77
C ALA A 160 -22.13 3.62 -15.10
N GLU A 161 -23.02 3.68 -16.09
CA GLU A 161 -23.92 4.80 -16.31
C GLU A 161 -24.77 4.94 -15.04
N GLY A 162 -24.28 5.69 -14.05
CA GLY A 162 -24.87 5.66 -12.73
C GLY A 162 -24.27 6.67 -11.78
N GLU A 163 -24.78 7.89 -11.87
CA GLU A 163 -24.64 9.02 -10.96
C GLU A 163 -23.20 9.50 -10.70
N ASP A 164 -22.92 10.73 -11.18
CA ASP A 164 -21.88 11.64 -10.68
C ASP A 164 -22.06 11.92 -9.17
N SER A 165 -21.99 10.87 -8.34
CA SER A 165 -21.72 11.06 -6.93
C SER A 165 -20.27 11.50 -6.89
N ILE A 166 -20.06 12.80 -6.71
CA ILE A 166 -18.74 13.38 -6.43
C ILE A 166 -18.28 12.74 -5.11
N GLN A 167 -17.66 11.57 -5.20
CA GLN A 167 -17.13 10.85 -4.07
C GLN A 167 -15.86 11.59 -3.68
N LYS A 168 -16.00 12.48 -2.69
CA LYS A 168 -14.87 13.24 -2.16
C LYS A 168 -13.80 12.26 -1.69
N SER A 169 -12.60 12.35 -2.28
CA SER A 169 -11.49 11.48 -1.92
C SER A 169 -11.10 11.67 -0.45
N ASP A 170 -10.86 10.56 0.26
CA ASP A 170 -10.36 10.60 1.63
C ASP A 170 -8.91 11.12 1.64
N PRO A 171 -8.59 12.22 2.36
CA PRO A 171 -7.25 12.80 2.34
C PRO A 171 -6.14 11.83 2.80
N GLY A 172 -6.47 10.90 3.70
CA GLY A 172 -5.55 9.89 4.19
C GLY A 172 -5.21 8.85 3.12
N LEU A 173 -6.19 8.42 2.33
CA LEU A 173 -5.99 7.54 1.18
C LEU A 173 -5.21 8.26 0.06
N VAL A 174 -5.58 9.50 -0.27
CA VAL A 174 -4.91 10.30 -1.30
C VAL A 174 -3.42 10.45 -0.98
N HIS A 175 -3.08 10.85 0.26
CA HIS A 175 -1.69 10.97 0.68
C HIS A 175 -0.91 9.66 0.49
N ARG A 176 -1.49 8.52 0.89
CA ARG A 176 -0.83 7.21 0.80
C ARG A 176 -0.68 6.75 -0.64
N GLY A 177 -1.69 6.96 -1.49
CA GLY A 177 -1.62 6.69 -2.93
C GLY A 177 -0.51 7.50 -3.61
N VAL A 178 -0.47 8.81 -3.35
CA VAL A 178 0.57 9.71 -3.87
C VAL A 178 1.96 9.27 -3.42
N VAL A 179 2.15 8.96 -2.13
CA VAL A 179 3.44 8.51 -1.60
C VAL A 179 3.89 7.19 -2.24
N CYS A 180 3.00 6.20 -2.35
CA CYS A 180 3.32 4.91 -2.97
C CYS A 180 3.75 5.10 -4.44
N ILE A 181 2.95 5.81 -5.23
CA ILE A 181 3.24 6.03 -6.66
C ILE A 181 4.52 6.84 -6.83
N ARG A 182 4.71 7.89 -6.02
CA ARG A 182 5.96 8.67 -6.03
C ARG A 182 7.17 7.80 -5.78
N ASN A 183 7.14 7.00 -4.71
CA ASN A 183 8.26 6.15 -4.35
C ASN A 183 8.57 5.13 -5.45
N VAL A 184 7.56 4.57 -6.10
CA VAL A 184 7.74 3.62 -7.21
C VAL A 184 8.32 4.30 -8.46
N LEU A 185 7.73 5.41 -8.91
CA LEU A 185 8.11 6.08 -10.16
C LEU A 185 9.44 6.86 -10.08
N LEU A 186 9.77 7.36 -8.89
CA LEU A 186 11.03 8.10 -8.65
C LEU A 186 12.14 7.17 -8.13
N ASN A 187 11.91 5.86 -8.02
CA ASN A 187 12.96 4.91 -7.64
C ASN A 187 14.05 4.85 -8.73
N PRO A 188 15.29 5.31 -8.45
CA PRO A 188 16.38 5.28 -9.44
C PRO A 188 16.84 3.86 -9.79
N GLN A 189 16.49 2.87 -8.97
CA GLN A 189 16.82 1.46 -9.16
C GLN A 189 15.69 0.67 -9.82
N SER A 190 14.73 1.34 -10.48
CA SER A 190 13.61 0.70 -11.15
C SER A 190 14.08 -0.45 -12.05
N SER A 191 13.53 -1.64 -11.80
CA SER A 191 13.76 -2.83 -12.62
C SER A 191 13.01 -2.81 -13.96
N LEU A 192 11.95 -2.00 -14.08
CA LEU A 192 11.12 -1.96 -15.28
C LEU A 192 11.71 -1.02 -16.35
N PRO A 193 11.92 -1.47 -17.60
CA PRO A 193 12.35 -0.60 -18.68
C PRO A 193 11.36 0.53 -18.94
N ARG A 194 11.89 1.68 -19.34
CA ARG A 194 11.11 2.90 -19.56
C ARG A 194 9.87 2.73 -20.47
N PRO A 195 9.94 2.06 -21.64
CA PRO A 195 8.76 1.89 -22.51
C PRO A 195 7.66 1.04 -21.86
N ALA A 196 8.03 -0.05 -21.18
CA ALA A 196 7.08 -0.89 -20.46
C ALA A 196 6.45 -0.13 -19.28
N LEU A 197 7.24 0.70 -18.58
CA LEU A 197 6.70 1.56 -17.53
C LEU A 197 5.71 2.59 -18.08
N ALA A 198 6.00 3.19 -19.24
CA ALA A 198 5.10 4.14 -19.90
C ALA A 198 3.75 3.50 -20.23
N GLU A 199 3.78 2.29 -20.82
CA GLU A 199 2.58 1.51 -21.14
C GLU A 199 1.74 1.19 -19.88
N GLU A 200 2.36 0.69 -18.81
CA GLU A 200 1.63 0.37 -17.56
C GLU A 200 1.01 1.60 -16.90
N VAL A 201 1.72 2.73 -16.93
CA VAL A 201 1.26 4.01 -16.37
C VAL A 201 0.11 4.60 -17.19
N GLU A 202 0.19 4.50 -18.52
CA GLU A 202 -0.85 4.93 -19.45
C GLU A 202 -2.13 4.11 -19.27
N ASN A 203 -1.99 2.77 -19.22
CA ASN A 203 -3.11 1.85 -19.00
C ASN A 203 -3.83 2.09 -17.67
N ALA A 204 -3.10 2.50 -16.63
CA ALA A 204 -3.67 2.86 -15.34
C ALA A 204 -4.21 4.30 -15.27
N GLY A 205 -4.06 5.11 -16.34
CA GLY A 205 -4.56 6.48 -16.40
C GLY A 205 -3.91 7.43 -15.39
N LEU A 206 -2.70 7.14 -14.92
CA LEU A 206 -2.10 7.86 -13.77
C LEU A 206 -1.92 9.35 -14.04
N LEU A 207 -1.53 9.74 -15.26
CA LEU A 207 -1.37 11.17 -15.58
C LEU A 207 -2.69 11.94 -15.37
N GLY A 208 -3.81 11.39 -15.84
CA GLY A 208 -5.13 12.00 -15.64
C GLY A 208 -5.50 12.12 -14.16
N VAL A 209 -5.21 11.10 -13.35
CA VAL A 209 -5.46 11.11 -11.90
C VAL A 209 -4.69 12.22 -11.19
N PHE A 210 -3.40 12.37 -11.50
CA PHE A 210 -2.57 13.41 -10.90
C PHE A 210 -2.93 14.82 -11.40
N GLU A 211 -3.34 14.97 -12.67
CA GLU A 211 -3.86 16.24 -13.16
C GLU A 211 -5.13 16.68 -12.43
N ARG A 212 -6.11 15.78 -12.26
CA ARG A 212 -7.34 16.07 -11.52
C ARG A 212 -7.05 16.43 -10.06
N LEU A 213 -6.12 15.71 -9.43
CA LEU A 213 -5.65 16.02 -8.08
C LEU A 213 -5.09 17.45 -7.97
N LEU A 214 -4.20 17.84 -8.88
CA LEU A 214 -3.56 19.17 -8.86
C LEU A 214 -4.50 20.31 -9.30
N LYS A 215 -5.51 20.01 -10.12
CA LYS A 215 -6.59 20.96 -10.48
C LYS A 215 -7.59 21.16 -9.34
N GLY A 216 -7.50 20.37 -8.26
CA GLY A 216 -8.40 20.44 -7.10
C GLY A 216 -9.76 19.78 -7.33
N GLU A 217 -9.91 19.00 -8.41
CA GLU A 217 -11.15 18.32 -8.77
C GLU A 217 -11.51 17.20 -7.77
N LEU A 218 -10.49 16.64 -7.11
CA LEU A 218 -10.64 15.59 -6.09
C LEU A 218 -10.81 16.15 -4.66
N GLY A 219 -10.80 17.47 -4.51
CA GLY A 219 -10.87 18.17 -3.23
C GLY A 219 -9.64 19.03 -2.93
N SER A 220 -9.65 19.67 -1.75
CA SER A 220 -8.54 20.48 -1.27
C SER A 220 -7.63 19.64 -0.37
N PHE A 221 -6.33 19.62 -0.70
CA PHE A 221 -5.32 18.83 -0.02
C PHE A 221 -4.17 19.69 0.51
N SER A 222 -3.49 19.20 1.54
CA SER A 222 -2.41 19.91 2.21
C SER A 222 -1.11 19.95 1.40
N GLU A 223 -0.17 20.79 1.84
CA GLU A 223 1.24 20.82 1.40
C GLU A 223 2.00 19.49 1.57
N ALA A 224 1.48 18.54 2.35
CA ALA A 224 2.06 17.20 2.41
C ALA A 224 1.74 16.33 1.16
N ILE A 225 0.77 16.74 0.33
CA ILE A 225 0.26 15.97 -0.81
C ILE A 225 0.62 16.64 -2.14
N LEU A 226 0.39 17.96 -2.25
CA LEU A 226 0.48 18.66 -3.54
C LEU A 226 1.90 18.69 -4.13
N PRO A 227 2.98 18.98 -3.38
CA PRO A 227 4.34 18.94 -3.93
C PRO A 227 4.78 17.54 -4.38
N PRO A 228 4.59 16.47 -3.56
CA PRO A 228 4.81 15.10 -4.04
C PRO A 228 4.02 14.73 -5.30
N ALA A 229 2.77 15.20 -5.42
CA ALA A 229 1.95 15.00 -6.61
C ALA A 229 2.48 15.74 -7.84
N ALA A 230 3.01 16.96 -7.67
CA ALA A 230 3.66 17.71 -8.75
C ALA A 230 4.94 17.02 -9.23
N GLU A 231 5.76 16.48 -8.32
CA GLU A 231 6.95 15.69 -8.67
C GLU A 231 6.58 14.46 -9.52
N VAL A 232 5.52 13.75 -9.14
CA VAL A 232 5.01 12.62 -9.92
C VAL A 232 4.52 13.07 -11.29
N THR A 233 3.75 14.16 -11.36
CA THR A 233 3.24 14.70 -12.63
C THR A 233 4.38 15.05 -13.58
N ASN A 234 5.43 15.70 -13.09
CA ASN A 234 6.62 16.01 -13.90
C ASN A 234 7.29 14.72 -14.41
N LYS A 235 7.44 13.71 -13.56
CA LYS A 235 8.02 12.43 -13.94
C LYS A 235 7.19 11.71 -15.02
N LEU A 236 5.87 11.79 -14.92
CA LEU A 236 4.92 11.23 -15.90
C LEU A 236 5.01 11.96 -17.25
N VAL A 237 5.02 13.30 -17.24
CA VAL A 237 5.17 14.10 -18.47
C VAL A 237 6.52 13.82 -19.13
N GLU A 238 7.60 13.74 -18.35
CA GLU A 238 8.90 13.32 -18.85
C GLU A 238 8.83 11.95 -19.51
N LEU A 239 8.13 10.98 -18.90
CA LEU A 239 7.99 9.60 -19.37
C LEU A 239 7.41 9.54 -20.79
N PHE A 240 6.39 10.36 -21.07
CA PHE A 240 5.72 10.41 -22.39
C PHE A 240 6.38 11.35 -23.41
N SER A 241 7.22 12.29 -22.97
CA SER A 241 7.84 13.29 -23.88
C SER A 241 9.06 12.77 -24.65
N SER A 242 9.65 11.62 -24.26
CA SER A 242 10.89 11.11 -24.88
C SER A 242 10.66 10.05 -25.97
N ASP A 243 9.40 9.82 -26.36
CA ASP A 243 9.02 8.96 -27.49
C ASP A 243 8.84 9.75 -28.81
N GLN A 244 9.33 11.00 -28.87
CA GLN A 244 9.45 11.82 -30.09
C GLN A 244 10.91 11.99 -30.54
#